data_AF-A0A380K0U9-F1
#
_entry.id   AF-A0A380K0U9-F1
#
_cell.length_a   1.000
_cell.length_b   1.000
_cell.length_c   1.000
_cell.angle_alpha   90.00
_cell.angle_beta   90.00
_cell.angle_gamma   90.00
#
_symmetry.space_group_name_H-M   'P 1'
#
loop_
_entity.id
_entity.type
_entity.pdbx_description
1 polymer ?
#
loop_
_entity_poly.entity_id
_entity_poly.type
_entity_poly.pdbx_seq_one_letter_code
_entity_poly.pdbx_strand_id
1 'polypeptide(L)'
;MKRHVLNVYKKGNLGSNKTSSPVRVGKELKVINYSDNIEDLRTAVRATGKDGLTIDGLDKKIYDDNKELLYYSSGNTVYAPQSRDRFPSVGQASNDNWIVQDLGETEYETKEALWGYMYGEIQKICLPKIEYKVTGAIDSDVGDTQTLIDDVHYEPPLYLKARVSELTDDILQGKVIDSTFINFERQYSQIADSLLKQVEALAEDAAPYIVRLSTDNGYNFKNGQGTSTITAKLEKYSKIVNANWKWLINNSVVSETSSVKINASQVNGTLNVVAVAIVDGNEVAREYITFTNSDDGVGIKSIKRYYTTNDKAEGVTAGGQNWSTKPTTVTADKNYMWSYDVITYTNDTSLVTEPAVIGARGDDGMDADTTGITEALDKAKQELTALSANIEKVRDDSLAAVKEAKQQLTTVADDLSTAKTDLQNAVSAVDTKATNLKSDLSQAKQDLTNQAQQLQAQANAQSELTNRVSLVEKTADGTKTTVSELSKTVAQNGKDITSVTARTKTVEDDLAGTKTTLSQVKTTADSTSQKTAALETGLNGLSGEV
;
A
#
# COMPACT_ATOMS: atom_id res chain seq x y z
N MET A 1 53.51 -29.02 1.83
CA MET A 1 52.57 -28.53 2.87
C MET A 1 51.21 -28.33 2.21
N LYS A 2 50.15 -28.98 2.73
CA LYS A 2 48.78 -28.71 2.28
C LYS A 2 48.38 -27.33 2.81
N ARG A 3 48.23 -26.36 1.92
CA ARG A 3 47.80 -25.00 2.28
C ARG A 3 46.30 -25.01 2.51
N HIS A 4 45.87 -24.94 3.77
CA HIS A 4 44.49 -24.65 4.10
C HIS A 4 44.30 -23.12 4.02
N VAL A 5 43.40 -22.68 3.14
CA VAL A 5 43.05 -21.27 3.00
C VAL A 5 41.69 -21.09 3.66
N LEU A 6 41.64 -20.25 4.70
CA LEU A 6 40.39 -19.85 5.35
C LEU A 6 40.07 -18.42 4.90
N ASN A 7 38.97 -18.26 4.16
CA ASN A 7 38.48 -16.96 3.75
C ASN A 7 37.38 -16.51 4.72
N VAL A 8 37.61 -15.37 5.39
CA VAL A 8 36.66 -14.78 6.36
C VAL A 8 36.04 -13.53 5.74
N TYR A 9 34.70 -13.46 5.72
CA TYR A 9 33.95 -12.35 5.14
C TYR A 9 33.16 -11.60 6.23
N LYS A 10 33.08 -10.27 6.10
CA LYS A 10 32.20 -9.44 6.94
C LYS A 10 30.73 -9.72 6.61
N LYS A 11 29.84 -9.73 7.61
CA LYS A 11 28.38 -9.92 7.41
C LYS A 11 27.87 -8.98 6.30
N GLY A 12 27.31 -9.56 5.24
CA GLY A 12 26.83 -8.85 4.05
C GLY A 12 27.72 -8.95 2.79
N ASN A 13 28.99 -9.38 2.91
CA ASN A 13 29.96 -9.42 1.80
C ASN A 13 30.29 -10.86 1.30
N LEU A 14 29.45 -11.84 1.61
CA LEU A 14 29.53 -13.20 1.07
C LEU A 14 28.47 -13.35 -0.02
N GLY A 15 28.78 -13.97 -1.17
CA GLY A 15 27.84 -14.15 -2.29
C GLY A 15 27.22 -12.87 -2.88
N SER A 16 26.36 -13.04 -3.87
CA SER A 16 25.66 -11.97 -4.59
C SER A 16 24.25 -11.75 -4.06
N ASN A 17 23.71 -10.53 -4.21
CA ASN A 17 22.30 -10.26 -3.91
C ASN A 17 21.44 -10.58 -5.14
N LYS A 18 20.66 -11.67 -5.07
CA LYS A 18 19.82 -12.19 -6.16
C LYS A 18 18.32 -11.96 -5.90
N THR A 19 17.95 -11.08 -4.97
CA THR A 19 16.55 -10.79 -4.60
C THR A 19 15.67 -10.27 -5.75
N SER A 20 16.25 -9.87 -6.89
CA SER A 20 15.50 -9.47 -8.10
C SER A 20 14.92 -10.66 -8.88
N SER A 21 15.33 -11.89 -8.57
CA SER A 21 14.81 -13.12 -9.18
C SER A 21 14.25 -14.03 -8.08
N PRO A 22 12.99 -13.85 -7.68
CA PRO A 22 12.42 -14.61 -6.58
C PRO A 22 12.21 -16.08 -6.95
N VAL A 23 12.56 -16.95 -6.02
CA VAL A 23 12.38 -18.40 -6.06
C VAL A 23 11.02 -18.73 -5.46
N ARG A 24 10.21 -19.57 -6.11
CA ARG A 24 8.81 -19.81 -5.71
C ARG A 24 8.52 -21.26 -5.39
N VAL A 25 7.64 -21.46 -4.41
CA VAL A 25 7.03 -22.75 -4.14
C VAL A 25 6.11 -23.15 -5.30
N GLY A 26 6.16 -24.43 -5.68
CA GLY A 26 5.46 -24.95 -6.87
C GLY A 26 6.23 -24.76 -8.18
N LYS A 27 7.39 -24.11 -8.15
CA LYS A 27 8.32 -23.99 -9.28
C LYS A 27 9.67 -24.62 -8.97
N GLU A 28 10.52 -23.90 -8.27
CA GLU A 28 11.85 -24.37 -7.89
C GLU A 28 11.84 -25.00 -6.49
N LEU A 29 11.01 -24.45 -5.59
CA LEU A 29 10.83 -24.98 -4.23
C LEU A 29 9.62 -25.90 -4.17
N LYS A 30 9.71 -26.93 -3.33
CA LYS A 30 8.60 -27.85 -3.06
C LYS A 30 7.69 -27.31 -1.96
N VAL A 31 8.28 -26.85 -0.87
CA VAL A 31 7.56 -26.32 0.29
C VAL A 31 8.47 -25.43 1.13
N ILE A 32 7.89 -24.43 1.77
CA ILE A 32 8.51 -23.68 2.86
C ILE A 32 7.67 -23.95 4.10
N ASN A 33 8.19 -24.76 5.03
CA ASN A 33 7.57 -24.91 6.34
C ASN A 33 8.18 -23.89 7.29
N TYR A 34 7.39 -23.37 8.22
CA TYR A 34 7.91 -22.66 9.36
C TYR A 34 7.32 -23.21 10.66
N SER A 35 8.12 -23.17 11.71
CA SER A 35 7.68 -23.44 13.07
C SER A 35 7.95 -22.19 13.90
N ASP A 36 6.93 -21.68 14.56
CA ASP A 36 7.07 -20.62 15.55
C ASP A 36 7.38 -21.26 16.90
N ASN A 37 8.61 -21.10 17.40
CA ASN A 37 8.97 -21.50 18.75
C ASN A 37 8.87 -20.28 19.69
N ILE A 38 7.99 -20.37 20.68
CA ILE A 38 7.79 -19.38 21.74
C ILE A 38 8.37 -19.82 23.10
N GLU A 39 8.96 -21.01 23.20
CA GLU A 39 9.54 -21.55 24.44
C GLU A 39 10.65 -20.65 25.00
N ASP A 40 11.48 -20.10 24.11
CA ASP A 40 12.58 -19.20 24.45
C ASP A 40 12.19 -17.71 24.39
N LEU A 41 10.93 -17.39 24.06
CA LEU A 41 10.47 -16.00 23.95
C LEU A 41 10.43 -15.33 25.32
N ARG A 42 11.00 -14.13 25.43
CA ARG A 42 10.99 -13.33 26.65
C ARG A 42 10.55 -11.91 26.35
N THR A 43 9.66 -11.39 27.18
CA THR A 43 9.09 -10.04 27.01
C THR A 43 9.77 -9.02 27.92
N ALA A 44 10.68 -9.48 28.78
CA ALA A 44 11.52 -8.64 29.64
C ALA A 44 12.84 -9.33 29.99
N VAL A 45 13.89 -8.55 30.24
CA VAL A 45 15.20 -9.04 30.71
C VAL A 45 15.72 -8.25 31.89
N ARG A 46 16.42 -8.94 32.79
CA ARG A 46 17.22 -8.36 33.87
C ARG A 46 18.65 -8.88 33.80
N ALA A 47 19.61 -8.07 34.23
CA ALA A 47 21.01 -8.46 34.34
C ALA A 47 21.65 -7.66 35.48
N THR A 48 22.75 -8.19 36.01
CA THR A 48 23.55 -7.53 37.04
C THR A 48 24.93 -7.21 36.47
N GLY A 49 25.37 -5.97 36.59
CA GLY A 49 26.71 -5.52 36.25
C GLY A 49 27.71 -5.84 37.36
N LYS A 50 28.94 -5.37 37.17
CA LYS A 50 30.01 -5.53 38.14
C LYS A 50 29.61 -4.96 39.51
N ASP A 51 30.01 -5.63 40.59
CA ASP A 51 29.76 -5.23 41.98
C ASP A 51 28.27 -5.01 42.33
N GLY A 52 27.36 -5.74 41.66
CA GLY A 52 25.92 -5.64 41.93
C GLY A 52 25.21 -4.46 41.24
N LEU A 53 25.87 -3.80 40.27
CA LEU A 53 25.31 -2.69 39.52
C LEU A 53 24.02 -3.09 38.79
N THR A 54 22.96 -2.28 38.89
CA THR A 54 21.72 -2.48 38.12
C THR A 54 21.40 -1.25 37.28
N ILE A 55 20.52 -1.42 36.28
CA ILE A 55 20.02 -0.32 35.46
C ILE A 55 18.96 0.55 36.16
N ASP A 56 18.69 0.31 37.45
CA ASP A 56 17.67 1.05 38.20
C ASP A 56 17.92 2.57 38.18
N GLY A 57 16.87 3.34 38.03
CA GLY A 57 16.92 4.80 37.81
C GLY A 57 17.20 5.26 36.38
N LEU A 58 17.39 4.36 35.41
CA LEU A 58 17.38 4.73 33.98
C LEU A 58 15.95 4.76 33.43
N ASP A 59 15.54 5.89 32.82
CA ASP A 59 14.31 6.03 32.04
C ASP A 59 14.64 6.09 30.53
N LYS A 60 14.86 4.93 29.93
CA LYS A 60 15.09 4.78 28.49
C LYS A 60 13.80 4.35 27.83
N LYS A 61 13.43 5.02 26.74
CA LYS A 61 12.28 4.67 25.89
C LYS A 61 12.71 4.65 24.44
N ILE A 62 12.39 3.56 23.76
CA ILE A 62 12.61 3.38 22.33
C ILE A 62 11.24 3.21 21.68
N TYR A 63 11.01 3.93 20.59
CA TYR A 63 9.75 3.91 19.86
C TYR A 63 9.95 3.31 18.47
N ASP A 64 8.89 2.73 17.92
CA ASP A 64 8.87 2.31 16.51
C ASP A 64 8.57 3.49 15.55
N ASP A 65 8.48 3.18 14.26
CA ASP A 65 8.21 4.15 13.20
C ASP A 65 6.84 4.83 13.33
N ASN A 66 5.89 4.18 14.01
CA ASN A 66 4.54 4.70 14.29
C ASN A 66 4.48 5.54 15.58
N LYS A 67 5.62 5.77 16.25
CA LYS A 67 5.73 6.47 17.55
C LYS A 67 5.09 5.71 18.71
N GLU A 68 4.93 4.40 18.59
CA GLU A 68 4.47 3.54 19.68
C GLU A 68 5.66 3.02 20.50
N LEU A 69 5.46 2.81 21.80
CA LEU A 69 6.55 2.40 22.70
C LEU A 69 6.97 0.95 22.39
N LEU A 70 8.21 0.78 21.95
CA LEU A 70 8.77 -0.50 21.54
C LEU A 70 9.56 -1.18 22.66
N TYR A 71 10.39 -0.40 23.38
CA TYR A 71 11.13 -0.86 24.56
C TYR A 71 11.20 0.24 25.63
N TYR A 72 11.22 -0.17 26.90
CA TYR A 72 11.51 0.76 27.99
C TYR A 72 12.29 0.13 29.14
N SER A 73 12.99 0.94 29.93
CA SER A 73 13.59 0.52 31.20
C SER A 73 12.76 0.98 32.39
N SER A 74 12.60 0.12 33.39
CA SER A 74 11.99 0.46 34.67
C SER A 74 12.54 -0.48 35.74
N GLY A 75 12.94 0.06 36.89
CA GLY A 75 13.67 -0.73 37.87
C GLY A 75 14.96 -1.30 37.26
N ASN A 76 15.30 -2.53 37.61
CA ASN A 76 16.43 -3.27 37.05
C ASN A 76 16.13 -4.03 35.75
N THR A 77 15.03 -3.72 35.05
CA THR A 77 14.50 -4.53 33.95
C THR A 77 14.30 -3.71 32.66
N VAL A 78 14.60 -4.31 31.51
CA VAL A 78 14.22 -3.80 30.18
C VAL A 78 13.02 -4.60 29.68
N TYR A 79 12.00 -3.88 29.22
CA TYR A 79 10.70 -4.39 28.82
C TYR A 79 10.44 -4.19 27.33
N ALA A 80 9.77 -5.16 26.72
CA ALA A 80 9.27 -5.12 25.34
C ALA A 80 7.72 -5.19 25.32
N PRO A 81 7.00 -4.08 25.57
CA PRO A 81 5.55 -4.07 25.77
C PRO A 81 4.75 -4.62 24.58
N GLN A 82 5.11 -4.29 23.35
CA GLN A 82 4.42 -4.83 22.17
C GLN A 82 4.60 -6.36 22.00
N SER A 83 5.70 -6.91 22.52
CA SER A 83 5.88 -8.37 22.55
C SER A 83 4.99 -8.99 23.61
N ARG A 84 4.97 -8.42 24.82
CA ARG A 84 4.06 -8.83 25.90
C ARG A 84 2.60 -8.82 25.47
N ASP A 85 2.16 -7.78 24.80
CA ASP A 85 0.74 -7.65 24.41
C ASP A 85 0.31 -8.74 23.42
N ARG A 86 1.25 -9.27 22.63
CA ARG A 86 1.02 -10.39 21.73
C ARG A 86 1.26 -11.76 22.37
N PHE A 87 2.24 -11.84 23.27
CA PHE A 87 2.68 -13.08 23.93
C PHE A 87 2.74 -12.87 25.45
N PRO A 88 1.59 -12.67 26.10
CA PRO A 88 1.56 -12.47 27.54
C PRO A 88 1.89 -13.78 28.26
N SER A 89 2.45 -13.67 29.46
CA SER A 89 2.57 -14.82 30.35
C SER A 89 1.19 -15.26 30.82
N VAL A 90 0.80 -16.52 30.56
CA VAL A 90 -0.57 -17.05 30.80
C VAL A 90 -0.65 -18.16 31.86
N GLY A 91 0.39 -18.34 32.67
CA GLY A 91 0.42 -19.35 33.75
C GLY A 91 -0.30 -18.90 35.04
N GLN A 92 -0.81 -19.86 35.83
CA GLN A 92 -1.44 -19.62 37.14
C GLN A 92 -0.57 -18.84 38.16
N ALA A 93 0.73 -18.69 37.89
CA ALA A 93 1.69 -17.97 38.74
C ALA A 93 2.16 -16.62 38.17
N SER A 94 1.57 -16.12 37.07
CA SER A 94 1.95 -14.81 36.49
C SER A 94 1.02 -13.70 36.97
N ASN A 95 1.59 -12.67 37.61
CA ASN A 95 0.85 -11.52 38.16
C ASN A 95 1.00 -10.24 37.31
N ASP A 96 1.93 -10.21 36.36
CA ASP A 96 2.32 -8.99 35.62
C ASP A 96 2.37 -9.16 34.09
N ASN A 97 1.94 -10.32 33.59
CA ASN A 97 1.93 -10.71 32.17
C ASN A 97 3.31 -10.73 31.48
N TRP A 98 4.42 -10.53 32.22
CA TRP A 98 5.76 -10.50 31.63
C TRP A 98 6.42 -11.89 31.68
N ILE A 99 7.18 -12.21 30.64
CA ILE A 99 8.03 -13.40 30.56
C ILE A 99 9.47 -12.91 30.74
N VAL A 100 9.94 -12.86 31.99
CA VAL A 100 11.23 -12.28 32.35
C VAL A 100 12.34 -13.33 32.25
N GLN A 101 13.45 -12.98 31.59
CA GLN A 101 14.70 -13.74 31.68
C GLN A 101 15.75 -13.00 32.49
N ASP A 102 16.39 -13.75 33.38
CA ASP A 102 17.62 -13.31 34.03
C ASP A 102 18.82 -13.68 33.15
N LEU A 103 19.55 -12.67 32.69
CA LEU A 103 20.75 -12.82 31.87
C LEU A 103 22.00 -13.07 32.74
N GLY A 104 21.87 -13.01 34.07
CA GLY A 104 22.96 -13.25 35.01
C GLY A 104 23.89 -12.06 35.23
N GLU A 105 25.06 -12.35 35.78
CA GLU A 105 26.11 -11.39 36.11
C GLU A 105 27.00 -11.08 34.88
N THR A 106 27.45 -9.83 34.79
CA THR A 106 28.25 -9.30 33.68
C THR A 106 29.36 -8.40 34.21
N GLU A 107 30.41 -8.19 33.41
CA GLU A 107 31.55 -7.31 33.76
C GLU A 107 31.30 -5.83 33.44
N TYR A 108 30.07 -5.44 33.08
CA TYR A 108 29.77 -4.04 32.75
C TYR A 108 29.82 -3.15 34.00
N GLU A 109 30.63 -2.09 33.94
CA GLU A 109 30.89 -1.19 35.06
C GLU A 109 29.98 0.07 35.07
N THR A 110 29.16 0.28 34.04
CA THR A 110 28.25 1.44 33.93
C THR A 110 26.83 1.02 33.61
N LYS A 111 25.84 1.78 34.10
CA LYS A 111 24.42 1.50 33.89
C LYS A 111 24.05 1.56 32.41
N GLU A 112 24.66 2.49 31.68
CA GLU A 112 24.44 2.69 30.24
C GLU A 112 24.98 1.52 29.42
N ALA A 113 26.16 0.98 29.76
CA ALA A 113 26.71 -0.18 29.08
C ALA A 113 25.91 -1.46 29.39
N LEU A 114 25.50 -1.63 30.65
CA LEU A 114 24.63 -2.73 31.07
C LEU A 114 23.26 -2.65 30.38
N TRP A 115 22.66 -1.45 30.29
CA TRP A 115 21.43 -1.22 29.54
C TRP A 115 21.61 -1.55 28.05
N GLY A 116 22.72 -1.14 27.43
CA GLY A 116 23.01 -1.45 26.03
C GLY A 116 23.10 -2.95 25.76
N TYR A 117 23.71 -3.71 26.68
CA TYR A 117 23.73 -5.17 26.62
C TYR A 117 22.34 -5.77 26.76
N MET A 118 21.59 -5.39 27.81
CA MET A 118 20.23 -5.88 28.04
C MET A 118 19.30 -5.55 26.87
N TYR A 119 19.40 -4.35 26.32
CA TYR A 119 18.67 -3.91 25.13
C TYR A 119 19.02 -4.77 23.90
N GLY A 120 20.30 -5.08 23.69
CA GLY A 120 20.73 -5.97 22.61
C GLY A 120 20.23 -7.41 22.78
N GLU A 121 20.16 -7.92 24.01
CA GLU A 121 19.65 -9.27 24.26
C GLU A 121 18.14 -9.36 24.12
N ILE A 122 17.36 -8.44 24.69
CA ILE A 122 15.89 -8.47 24.59
C ILE A 122 15.44 -8.45 23.12
N GLN A 123 16.11 -7.67 22.27
CA GLN A 123 15.81 -7.61 20.83
C GLN A 123 15.90 -8.96 20.11
N LYS A 124 16.70 -9.90 20.62
CA LYS A 124 16.89 -11.23 20.01
C LYS A 124 15.83 -12.22 20.42
N ILE A 125 15.23 -12.04 21.61
CA ILE A 125 14.37 -13.04 22.26
C ILE A 125 12.95 -12.56 22.47
N CYS A 126 12.62 -11.30 22.15
CA CYS A 126 11.28 -10.74 22.33
C CYS A 126 10.34 -10.99 21.15
N LEU A 127 10.69 -11.83 20.20
CA LEU A 127 9.79 -12.25 19.12
C LEU A 127 9.87 -13.76 18.96
N PRO A 128 8.81 -14.43 18.47
CA PRO A 128 8.86 -15.87 18.24
C PRO A 128 10.04 -16.22 17.36
N LYS A 129 10.78 -17.26 17.76
CA LYS A 129 11.86 -17.78 16.92
C LYS A 129 11.19 -18.55 15.79
N ILE A 130 11.20 -17.97 14.59
CA ILE A 130 10.65 -18.60 13.41
C ILE A 130 11.77 -19.41 12.74
N GLU A 131 11.66 -20.74 12.81
CA GLU A 131 12.56 -21.63 12.09
C GLU A 131 11.93 -22.01 10.76
N TYR A 132 12.62 -21.71 9.67
CA TYR A 132 12.18 -22.06 8.32
C TYR A 132 12.90 -23.30 7.83
N LYS A 133 12.13 -24.26 7.35
CA LYS A 133 12.62 -25.44 6.64
C LYS A 133 12.15 -25.37 5.20
N VAL A 134 13.08 -25.08 4.32
CA VAL A 134 12.85 -25.03 2.87
C VAL A 134 13.27 -26.37 2.28
N THR A 135 12.50 -26.89 1.33
CA THR A 135 12.87 -28.08 0.56
C THR A 135 12.74 -27.78 -0.91
N GLY A 136 13.79 -28.06 -1.69
CA GLY A 136 13.83 -27.76 -3.10
C GLY A 136 15.26 -27.50 -3.59
N ALA A 137 15.44 -27.55 -4.90
CA ALA A 137 16.72 -27.30 -5.54
C ALA A 137 16.65 -25.99 -6.30
N ILE A 138 17.62 -25.11 -6.07
CA ILE A 138 17.73 -23.85 -6.80
C ILE A 138 19.05 -23.79 -7.55
N ASP A 139 19.02 -23.16 -8.73
CA ASP A 139 20.22 -22.81 -9.48
C ASP A 139 20.79 -21.49 -8.94
N SER A 140 21.76 -21.58 -8.03
CA SER A 140 22.34 -20.46 -7.30
C SER A 140 23.72 -20.85 -6.76
N ASP A 141 24.52 -19.87 -6.32
CA ASP A 141 25.79 -20.14 -5.65
C ASP A 141 25.66 -20.09 -4.12
N VAL A 142 26.49 -20.87 -3.42
CA VAL A 142 26.60 -20.78 -1.94
C VAL A 142 27.00 -19.36 -1.54
N GLY A 143 26.25 -18.79 -0.61
CA GLY A 143 26.40 -17.42 -0.14
C GLY A 143 25.45 -16.43 -0.78
N ASP A 144 24.79 -16.74 -1.90
CA ASP A 144 23.84 -15.83 -2.54
C ASP A 144 22.61 -15.56 -1.65
N THR A 145 22.08 -14.34 -1.73
CA THR A 145 20.85 -13.95 -1.02
C THR A 145 19.67 -14.00 -1.97
N GLN A 146 18.64 -14.76 -1.61
CA GLN A 146 17.46 -15.04 -2.43
C GLN A 146 16.18 -14.53 -1.77
N THR A 147 15.21 -14.16 -2.60
CA THR A 147 13.82 -13.94 -2.16
C THR A 147 13.04 -15.23 -2.40
N LEU A 148 12.47 -15.81 -1.35
CA LEU A 148 11.64 -17.02 -1.41
C LEU A 148 10.17 -16.63 -1.23
N ILE A 149 9.29 -17.19 -2.05
CA ILE A 149 7.86 -16.89 -2.01
C ILE A 149 7.06 -18.18 -1.94
N ASP A 150 6.16 -18.27 -0.97
CA ASP A 150 5.11 -19.29 -0.92
C ASP A 150 3.74 -18.61 -0.98
N ASP A 151 3.21 -18.53 -2.20
CA ASP A 151 1.85 -18.09 -2.54
C ASP A 151 0.92 -19.28 -2.80
N VAL A 152 1.35 -20.52 -2.52
CA VAL A 152 0.59 -21.75 -2.74
C VAL A 152 -0.04 -22.24 -1.44
N HIS A 153 0.69 -22.21 -0.33
CA HIS A 153 0.24 -22.78 0.94
C HIS A 153 -0.16 -21.73 1.99
N TYR A 154 0.09 -20.44 1.73
CA TYR A 154 -0.16 -19.36 2.69
C TYR A 154 -0.99 -18.22 2.09
N GLU A 155 -2.01 -17.77 2.83
CA GLU A 155 -2.82 -16.59 2.52
C GLU A 155 -2.90 -15.68 3.76
N PRO A 156 -2.31 -14.46 3.73
CA PRO A 156 -1.60 -13.84 2.62
C PRO A 156 -0.28 -14.54 2.28
N PRO A 157 0.24 -14.40 1.03
CA PRO A 157 1.47 -15.06 0.60
C PRO A 157 2.67 -14.79 1.50
N LEU A 158 3.45 -15.84 1.75
CA LEU A 158 4.66 -15.76 2.59
C LEU A 158 5.85 -15.29 1.75
N TYR A 159 6.42 -14.14 2.09
CA TYR A 159 7.64 -13.62 1.48
C TYR A 159 8.80 -13.71 2.47
N LEU A 160 9.87 -14.37 2.07
CA LEU A 160 11.11 -14.49 2.85
C LEU A 160 12.30 -13.99 2.05
N LYS A 161 13.32 -13.53 2.75
CA LYS A 161 14.65 -13.35 2.22
C LYS A 161 15.58 -14.28 2.97
N ALA A 162 16.37 -15.09 2.28
CA ALA A 162 17.25 -16.07 2.90
C ALA A 162 18.56 -16.19 2.12
N ARG A 163 19.60 -16.70 2.76
CA ARG A 163 20.92 -16.88 2.15
C ARG A 163 21.21 -18.35 1.94
N VAL A 164 21.70 -18.72 0.76
CA VAL A 164 22.10 -20.10 0.46
C VAL A 164 23.32 -20.46 1.31
N SER A 165 23.21 -21.49 2.15
CA SER A 165 24.32 -21.99 2.96
C SER A 165 24.97 -23.23 2.38
N GLU A 166 24.19 -24.07 1.69
CA GLU A 166 24.65 -25.36 1.18
C GLU A 166 23.83 -25.75 -0.05
N LEU A 167 24.49 -26.43 -0.98
CA LEU A 167 23.89 -27.01 -2.18
C LEU A 167 24.37 -28.46 -2.25
N THR A 168 23.45 -29.36 -2.54
CA THR A 168 23.78 -30.78 -2.78
C THR A 168 23.65 -31.07 -4.26
N ASP A 169 24.74 -31.51 -4.89
CA ASP A 169 24.79 -31.83 -6.31
C ASP A 169 24.71 -33.34 -6.55
N ASP A 170 23.93 -33.75 -7.55
CA ASP A 170 24.08 -35.06 -8.17
C ASP A 170 25.23 -35.01 -9.19
N ILE A 171 26.38 -35.59 -8.81
CA ILE A 171 27.61 -35.61 -9.61
C ILE A 171 27.40 -36.32 -10.96
N LEU A 172 26.49 -37.29 -11.04
CA LEU A 172 26.23 -38.03 -12.29
C LEU A 172 25.40 -37.20 -13.28
N GLN A 173 24.54 -36.32 -12.77
CA GLN A 173 23.63 -35.51 -13.60
C GLN A 173 24.08 -34.05 -13.74
N GLY A 174 25.05 -33.60 -12.94
CA GLY A 174 25.54 -32.22 -12.93
C GLY A 174 24.46 -31.21 -12.52
N LYS A 175 23.57 -31.59 -11.60
CA LYS A 175 22.44 -30.75 -11.15
C LYS A 175 22.36 -30.68 -9.64
N VAL A 176 22.00 -29.51 -9.12
CA VAL A 176 21.60 -29.33 -7.73
C VAL A 176 20.31 -30.12 -7.49
N ILE A 177 20.28 -30.93 -6.44
CA ILE A 177 19.12 -31.74 -6.03
C ILE A 177 18.50 -31.27 -4.71
N ASP A 178 19.23 -30.49 -3.91
CA ASP A 178 18.71 -29.87 -2.69
C ASP A 178 19.49 -28.60 -2.33
N SER A 179 18.83 -27.68 -1.61
CA SER A 179 19.39 -26.39 -1.23
C SER A 179 19.02 -26.02 0.21
N THR A 180 20.03 -25.71 1.03
CA THR A 180 19.86 -25.28 2.41
C THR A 180 20.03 -23.77 2.51
N PHE A 181 19.19 -23.13 3.32
CA PHE A 181 19.19 -21.69 3.52
C PHE A 181 19.35 -21.32 5.00
N ILE A 182 19.95 -20.17 5.26
CA ILE A 182 20.16 -19.57 6.58
C ILE A 182 19.81 -18.07 6.54
N ASN A 183 19.78 -17.42 7.71
CA ASN A 183 19.50 -15.99 7.86
C ASN A 183 18.17 -15.56 7.21
N PHE A 184 17.10 -16.28 7.55
CA PHE A 184 15.76 -15.94 7.08
C PHE A 184 15.28 -14.62 7.68
N GLU A 185 14.82 -13.73 6.81
CA GLU A 185 14.15 -12.48 7.15
C GLU A 185 12.75 -12.50 6.52
N ARG A 186 11.71 -12.53 7.36
CA ARG A 186 10.33 -12.44 6.87
C ARG A 186 10.07 -11.04 6.34
N GLN A 187 9.64 -10.94 5.09
CA GLN A 187 9.24 -9.70 4.46
C GLN A 187 7.72 -9.59 4.62
N TYR A 188 7.26 -8.65 5.44
CA TYR A 188 5.84 -8.33 5.49
C TYR A 188 5.47 -7.58 4.20
N SER A 189 4.43 -8.04 3.51
CA SER A 189 3.93 -7.38 2.30
C SER A 189 3.43 -5.98 2.67
N GLN A 190 4.20 -4.94 2.35
CA GLN A 190 3.87 -3.53 2.59
C GLN A 190 2.63 -3.04 1.81
N ILE A 191 2.00 -3.92 1.04
CA ILE A 191 0.82 -3.66 0.22
C ILE A 191 -0.45 -3.61 1.09
N ALA A 192 -0.53 -4.32 2.22
CA ALA A 192 -1.76 -4.34 3.04
C ALA A 192 -2.00 -3.02 3.81
N ASP A 193 -0.98 -2.47 4.47
CA ASP A 193 -1.12 -1.26 5.28
C ASP A 193 -1.27 0.01 4.43
N SER A 194 -0.62 0.05 3.27
CA SER A 194 -0.74 1.17 2.33
C SER A 194 -2.11 1.20 1.66
N LEU A 195 -2.67 0.05 1.30
CA LEU A 195 -4.05 -0.04 0.82
C LEU A 195 -5.07 0.29 1.91
N LEU A 196 -4.87 -0.17 3.16
CA LEU A 196 -5.77 0.17 4.26
C LEU A 196 -5.77 1.68 4.52
N LYS A 197 -4.59 2.31 4.60
CA LYS A 197 -4.47 3.77 4.72
C LYS A 197 -5.09 4.52 3.54
N GLN A 198 -4.96 4.00 2.32
CA GLN A 198 -5.60 4.59 1.13
C GLN A 198 -7.13 4.45 1.17
N VAL A 199 -7.66 3.31 1.63
CA VAL A 199 -9.09 3.09 1.79
C VAL A 199 -9.66 3.99 2.90
N GLU A 200 -8.95 4.14 4.02
CA GLU A 200 -9.32 5.07 5.09
C GLU A 200 -9.30 6.53 4.62
N ALA A 201 -8.27 6.93 3.85
CA ALA A 201 -8.19 8.27 3.27
C ALA A 201 -9.31 8.53 2.25
N LEU A 202 -9.65 7.54 1.43
CA LEU A 202 -10.78 7.63 0.48
C LEU A 202 -12.13 7.68 1.20
N ALA A 203 -12.30 6.92 2.30
CA ALA A 203 -13.50 6.96 3.12
C ALA A 203 -13.66 8.30 3.87
N GLU A 204 -12.55 8.86 4.37
CA GLU A 204 -12.52 10.19 4.97
C GLU A 204 -12.82 11.27 3.93
N ASP A 205 -12.24 11.19 2.73
CA ASP A 205 -12.47 12.17 1.66
C ASP A 205 -13.91 12.16 1.15
N ALA A 206 -14.49 10.96 0.95
CA ALA A 206 -15.85 10.76 0.46
C ALA A 206 -16.95 11.08 1.50
N ALA A 207 -16.61 11.22 2.78
CA ALA A 207 -17.59 11.52 3.82
C ALA A 207 -18.15 12.96 3.67
N PRO A 208 -19.48 13.16 3.78
CA PRO A 208 -20.07 14.49 3.70
C PRO A 208 -19.74 15.32 4.95
N TYR A 209 -19.67 16.64 4.77
CA TYR A 209 -19.62 17.58 5.87
C TYR A 209 -21.01 17.71 6.52
N ILE A 210 -21.06 17.71 7.85
CA ILE A 210 -22.30 17.82 8.63
C ILE A 210 -22.18 19.00 9.59
N VAL A 211 -23.13 19.94 9.53
CA VAL A 211 -23.24 21.03 10.50
C VAL A 211 -24.11 20.55 11.67
N ARG A 212 -23.64 20.76 12.90
CA ARG A 212 -24.43 20.54 14.12
C ARG A 212 -24.68 21.86 14.83
N LEU A 213 -25.96 22.12 15.12
CA LEU A 213 -26.40 23.32 15.83
C LEU A 213 -26.80 22.98 17.26
N SER A 214 -26.43 23.84 18.21
CA SER A 214 -26.85 23.76 19.60
C SER A 214 -27.26 25.14 20.10
N THR A 215 -28.28 25.20 20.97
CA THR A 215 -28.79 26.44 21.58
C THR A 215 -28.65 26.39 23.09
N ASP A 216 -28.33 27.51 23.73
CA ASP A 216 -28.26 27.62 25.19
C ASP A 216 -29.64 27.64 25.89
N ASN A 217 -30.61 28.36 25.32
CA ASN A 217 -31.93 28.64 25.90
C ASN A 217 -33.08 28.18 24.99
N GLY A 218 -32.80 27.29 24.02
CA GLY A 218 -33.78 26.79 23.06
C GLY A 218 -34.14 27.80 21.96
N TYR A 219 -35.20 27.50 21.21
CA TYR A 219 -35.63 28.26 20.02
C TYR A 219 -37.09 28.78 20.10
N ASN A 220 -37.71 28.73 21.28
CA ASN A 220 -39.08 29.24 21.48
C ASN A 220 -39.07 30.34 22.55
N PHE A 221 -39.58 31.51 22.21
CA PHE A 221 -39.74 32.66 23.08
C PHE A 221 -41.22 32.92 23.43
N LYS A 222 -41.44 33.67 24.50
CA LYS A 222 -42.78 34.16 24.90
C LYS A 222 -42.75 35.66 25.13
N ASN A 223 -43.81 36.34 24.67
CA ASN A 223 -44.05 37.77 24.86
C ASN A 223 -42.85 38.66 24.49
N GLY A 224 -42.06 38.25 23.49
CA GLY A 224 -40.87 38.99 23.03
C GLY A 224 -39.75 39.10 24.06
N GLN A 225 -39.74 38.25 25.10
CA GLN A 225 -38.72 38.25 26.16
C GLN A 225 -37.69 37.14 26.00
N GLY A 226 -36.45 37.45 26.39
CA GLY A 226 -35.33 36.50 26.42
C GLY A 226 -34.41 36.56 25.21
N THR A 227 -33.36 35.74 25.26
CA THR A 227 -32.34 35.62 24.21
C THR A 227 -31.83 34.18 24.16
N SER A 228 -31.43 33.68 22.99
CA SER A 228 -30.69 32.44 22.88
C SER A 228 -29.50 32.57 21.92
N THR A 229 -28.38 31.96 22.27
CA THR A 229 -27.19 31.84 21.43
C THR A 229 -27.19 30.48 20.73
N ILE A 230 -27.10 30.50 19.41
CA ILE A 230 -26.90 29.31 18.57
C ILE A 230 -25.40 29.16 18.35
N THR A 231 -24.87 27.96 18.54
CA THR A 231 -23.47 27.60 18.26
C THR A 231 -23.43 26.50 17.22
N ALA A 232 -22.54 26.63 16.23
CA ALA A 232 -22.36 25.66 15.16
C ALA A 232 -21.02 24.92 15.26
N LYS A 233 -21.03 23.64 14.87
CA LYS A 233 -19.84 22.79 14.71
C LYS A 233 -19.90 22.08 13.37
N LEU A 234 -18.74 21.91 12.72
CA LEU A 234 -18.61 21.15 11.48
C LEU A 234 -17.95 19.81 11.79
N GLU A 235 -18.55 18.72 11.32
CA GLU A 235 -18.00 17.38 11.42
C GLU A 235 -17.81 16.77 10.03
N LYS A 236 -16.72 16.02 9.85
CA LYS A 236 -16.48 15.15 8.69
C LYS A 236 -15.90 13.84 9.22
N TYR A 237 -16.48 12.71 8.82
CA TYR A 237 -16.06 11.38 9.27
C TYR A 237 -15.93 11.27 10.81
N SER A 238 -16.91 11.80 11.54
CA SER A 238 -16.95 11.84 13.02
C SER A 238 -15.82 12.63 13.71
N LYS A 239 -15.04 13.42 12.96
CA LYS A 239 -14.02 14.34 13.50
C LYS A 239 -14.51 15.78 13.37
N ILE A 240 -14.19 16.62 14.36
CA ILE A 240 -14.45 18.06 14.31
C ILE A 240 -13.50 18.70 13.31
N VAL A 241 -14.04 19.48 12.38
CA VAL A 241 -13.28 20.21 11.37
C VAL A 241 -13.38 21.72 11.65
N ASN A 242 -12.26 22.42 11.53
CA ASN A 242 -12.25 23.88 11.60
C ASN A 242 -12.91 24.47 10.36
N ALA A 243 -13.86 25.38 10.58
CA ALA A 243 -14.61 26.05 9.52
C ALA A 243 -14.76 27.53 9.84
N ASN A 244 -14.79 28.34 8.79
CA ASN A 244 -15.29 29.70 8.85
C ASN A 244 -16.81 29.67 8.74
N TRP A 245 -17.51 30.56 9.45
CA TRP A 245 -18.96 30.53 9.52
C TRP A 245 -19.55 31.79 8.90
N LYS A 246 -20.73 31.65 8.30
CA LYS A 246 -21.62 32.77 8.00
C LYS A 246 -23.02 32.44 8.51
N TRP A 247 -23.56 33.33 9.33
CA TRP A 247 -24.94 33.26 9.79
C TRP A 247 -25.79 34.17 8.94
N LEU A 248 -26.87 33.63 8.37
CA LEU A 248 -27.81 34.39 7.55
C LEU A 248 -29.17 34.48 8.20
N ILE A 249 -29.73 35.69 8.17
CA ILE A 249 -31.12 35.99 8.49
C ILE A 249 -31.67 36.79 7.33
N ASN A 250 -32.81 36.37 6.75
CA ASN A 250 -33.38 36.99 5.56
C ASN A 250 -32.35 37.16 4.43
N ASN A 251 -31.56 36.11 4.19
CA ASN A 251 -30.49 36.08 3.19
C ASN A 251 -29.33 37.09 3.39
N SER A 252 -29.28 37.80 4.52
CA SER A 252 -28.22 38.75 4.84
C SER A 252 -27.30 38.18 5.92
N VAL A 253 -25.98 38.37 5.75
CA VAL A 253 -24.99 37.92 6.74
C VAL A 253 -25.09 38.78 8.00
N VAL A 254 -25.34 38.15 9.15
CA VAL A 254 -25.49 38.82 10.45
C VAL A 254 -24.32 38.54 11.41
N SER A 255 -23.55 37.48 11.17
CA SER A 255 -22.37 37.12 11.95
C SER A 255 -21.45 36.21 11.15
N GLU A 256 -20.15 36.27 11.41
CA GLU A 256 -19.12 35.38 10.85
C GLU A 256 -18.39 34.55 11.92
N THR A 257 -18.92 34.51 13.15
CA THR A 257 -18.37 33.72 14.24
C THR A 257 -19.01 32.34 14.32
N SER A 258 -18.44 31.42 15.11
CA SER A 258 -19.00 30.07 15.34
C SER A 258 -20.35 30.07 16.08
N SER A 259 -20.81 31.23 16.54
CA SER A 259 -22.10 31.41 17.19
C SER A 259 -22.77 32.73 16.80
N VAL A 260 -24.09 32.81 17.00
CA VAL A 260 -24.90 34.02 16.84
C VAL A 260 -25.95 34.11 17.95
N LYS A 261 -26.17 35.31 18.49
CA LYS A 261 -27.20 35.57 19.51
C LYS A 261 -28.49 36.04 18.86
N ILE A 262 -29.59 35.42 19.24
CA ILE A 262 -30.94 35.77 18.82
C ILE A 262 -31.70 36.39 20.01
N ASN A 263 -32.20 37.61 19.84
CA ASN A 263 -33.10 38.25 20.80
C ASN A 263 -34.56 37.86 20.50
N ALA A 264 -35.41 37.73 21.51
CA ALA A 264 -36.82 37.44 21.29
C ALA A 264 -37.54 38.59 20.55
N SER A 265 -37.12 39.83 20.78
CA SER A 265 -37.72 41.04 20.18
C SER A 265 -37.59 41.13 18.65
N GLN A 266 -36.65 40.40 18.03
CA GLN A 266 -36.51 40.34 16.57
C GLN A 266 -37.30 39.19 15.93
N VAL A 267 -37.96 38.34 16.74
CA VAL A 267 -38.76 37.22 16.26
C VAL A 267 -40.23 37.64 16.25
N ASN A 268 -40.73 38.02 15.07
CA ASN A 268 -42.15 38.29 14.86
C ASN A 268 -42.85 37.04 14.30
N GLY A 269 -43.51 36.27 15.18
CA GLY A 269 -44.03 34.95 14.86
C GLY A 269 -42.92 33.91 14.70
N THR A 270 -42.24 33.89 13.55
CA THR A 270 -41.12 32.97 13.26
C THR A 270 -39.93 33.67 12.64
N LEU A 271 -38.70 33.23 12.94
CA LEU A 271 -37.46 33.72 12.35
C LEU A 271 -36.56 32.54 11.95
N ASN A 272 -36.25 32.42 10.66
CA ASN A 272 -35.32 31.41 10.16
C ASN A 272 -33.88 31.93 10.21
N VAL A 273 -32.99 31.13 10.79
CA VAL A 273 -31.56 31.43 10.93
C VAL A 273 -30.76 30.31 10.29
N VAL A 274 -29.81 30.66 9.43
CA VAL A 274 -29.04 29.70 8.63
C VAL A 274 -27.57 29.77 8.99
N ALA A 275 -26.97 28.63 9.31
CA ALA A 275 -25.52 28.49 9.47
C ALA A 275 -24.91 27.93 8.19
N VAL A 276 -23.89 28.61 7.66
CA VAL A 276 -23.12 28.18 6.49
C VAL A 276 -21.68 27.93 6.92
N ALA A 277 -21.20 26.71 6.68
CA ALA A 277 -19.84 26.30 6.96
C ALA A 277 -18.98 26.44 5.70
N ILE A 278 -17.85 27.14 5.84
CA ILE A 278 -16.90 27.42 4.78
C ILE A 278 -15.54 26.81 5.13
N VAL A 279 -15.04 25.94 4.26
CA VAL A 279 -13.69 25.35 4.35
C VAL A 279 -12.97 25.68 3.04
N ASP A 280 -11.72 26.15 3.15
CA ASP A 280 -10.90 26.56 2.01
C ASP A 280 -11.58 27.55 1.05
N GLY A 281 -12.42 28.44 1.60
CA GLY A 281 -13.14 29.46 0.84
C GLY A 281 -14.42 28.97 0.15
N ASN A 282 -14.74 27.68 0.21
CA ASN A 282 -15.94 27.10 -0.38
C ASN A 282 -17.00 26.77 0.68
N GLU A 283 -18.28 27.00 0.35
CA GLU A 283 -19.39 26.48 1.15
C GLU A 283 -19.40 24.94 1.05
N VAL A 284 -19.21 24.27 2.19
CA VAL A 284 -19.15 22.80 2.25
C VAL A 284 -20.40 22.16 2.85
N ALA A 285 -21.13 22.91 3.67
CA ALA A 285 -22.39 22.47 4.28
C ALA A 285 -23.19 23.67 4.81
N ARG A 286 -24.50 23.49 4.96
CA ARG A 286 -25.39 24.45 5.60
C ARG A 286 -26.47 23.74 6.42
N GLU A 287 -26.96 24.43 7.45
CA GLU A 287 -28.05 23.96 8.29
C GLU A 287 -28.94 25.12 8.72
N TYR A 288 -30.21 24.87 9.00
CA TYR A 288 -31.18 25.90 9.39
C TYR A 288 -31.83 25.58 10.73
N ILE A 289 -32.20 26.65 11.45
CA ILE A 289 -32.98 26.56 12.68
C ILE A 289 -34.02 27.68 12.70
N THR A 290 -35.25 27.35 13.09
CA THR A 290 -36.36 28.30 13.16
C THR A 290 -36.66 28.66 14.60
N PHE A 291 -36.62 29.96 14.90
CA PHE A 291 -37.07 30.51 16.17
C PHE A 291 -38.54 30.89 16.09
N THR A 292 -39.27 30.73 17.19
CA THR A 292 -40.65 31.17 17.31
C THR A 292 -40.84 32.08 18.52
N ASN A 293 -41.80 33.01 18.45
CA ASN A 293 -42.21 33.85 19.57
C ASN A 293 -43.73 33.90 19.63
N SER A 294 -44.30 33.56 20.79
CA SER A 294 -45.74 33.53 21.03
C SER A 294 -46.16 34.56 22.06
N ASP A 295 -47.23 35.30 21.79
CA ASP A 295 -47.81 36.28 22.72
C ASP A 295 -48.99 35.67 23.48
N ASP A 296 -49.04 35.87 24.80
CA ASP A 296 -50.09 35.37 25.69
C ASP A 296 -51.42 36.17 25.55
N GLY A 297 -51.43 37.25 24.76
CA GLY A 297 -52.60 38.08 24.50
C GLY A 297 -53.08 38.89 25.72
N VAL A 298 -54.26 39.52 25.59
CA VAL A 298 -54.92 40.25 26.70
C VAL A 298 -55.94 39.33 27.36
N GLY A 299 -55.65 38.89 28.57
CA GLY A 299 -56.54 38.04 29.37
C GLY A 299 -57.56 38.84 30.20
N ILE A 300 -58.50 38.13 30.82
CA ILE A 300 -59.44 38.71 31.79
C ILE A 300 -58.80 38.69 33.18
N LYS A 301 -58.65 39.86 33.80
CA LYS A 301 -58.10 40.03 35.16
C LYS A 301 -59.17 39.82 36.23
N SER A 302 -60.37 40.37 36.00
CA SER A 302 -61.53 40.14 36.87
C SER A 302 -62.84 40.48 36.17
N ILE A 303 -63.94 39.89 36.64
CA ILE A 303 -65.30 40.25 36.23
C ILE A 303 -66.08 40.59 37.49
N LYS A 304 -66.72 41.75 37.50
CA LYS A 304 -67.62 42.16 38.60
C LYS A 304 -69.02 42.38 38.05
N ARG A 305 -69.95 41.53 38.49
CA ARG A 305 -71.36 41.58 38.08
C ARG A 305 -72.19 42.44 39.01
N TYR A 306 -73.09 43.21 38.42
CA TYR A 306 -74.06 44.06 39.10
C TYR A 306 -75.48 43.64 38.69
N TYR A 307 -76.41 43.64 39.63
CA TYR A 307 -77.78 43.15 39.50
C TYR A 307 -78.79 44.22 39.90
N THR A 308 -79.95 44.24 39.25
CA THR A 308 -81.13 45.00 39.68
C THR A 308 -82.41 44.32 39.20
N THR A 309 -83.58 44.76 39.67
CA THR A 309 -84.88 44.30 39.18
C THR A 309 -85.69 45.48 38.66
N ASN A 310 -86.39 45.24 37.54
CA ASN A 310 -87.14 46.25 36.81
C ASN A 310 -88.44 45.64 36.24
N ASP A 311 -89.44 46.48 35.99
CA ASP A 311 -90.68 46.12 35.31
C ASP A 311 -90.52 46.09 33.77
N LYS A 312 -89.46 46.73 33.25
CA LYS A 312 -89.16 46.77 31.82
C LYS A 312 -88.33 45.57 31.36
N ALA A 313 -88.74 45.02 30.22
CA ALA A 313 -88.02 43.96 29.50
C ALA A 313 -86.87 44.49 28.63
N GLU A 314 -86.83 45.80 28.36
CA GLU A 314 -85.80 46.46 27.56
C GLU A 314 -85.47 47.89 28.04
N GLY A 315 -84.36 48.45 27.56
CA GLY A 315 -84.02 49.87 27.74
C GLY A 315 -83.49 50.28 29.14
N VAL A 316 -83.11 49.33 29.99
CA VAL A 316 -82.48 49.60 31.27
C VAL A 316 -80.99 49.88 31.08
N THR A 317 -80.51 51.04 31.54
CA THR A 317 -79.10 51.44 31.45
C THR A 317 -78.35 51.26 32.77
N ALA A 318 -77.02 51.19 32.72
CA ALA A 318 -76.18 51.08 33.91
C ALA A 318 -76.28 52.33 34.83
N GLY A 319 -76.64 53.49 34.27
CA GLY A 319 -76.95 54.70 35.02
C GLY A 319 -78.43 54.83 35.39
N GLY A 320 -78.72 55.40 36.56
CA GLY A 320 -80.08 55.78 36.97
C GLY A 320 -80.89 54.70 37.72
N GLN A 321 -80.31 53.54 37.99
CA GLN A 321 -80.93 52.46 38.78
C GLN A 321 -80.08 52.13 40.01
N ASN A 322 -80.69 51.48 41.00
CA ASN A 322 -79.97 50.96 42.17
C ASN A 322 -79.43 49.56 41.85
N TRP A 323 -78.14 49.50 41.53
CA TRP A 323 -77.42 48.27 41.22
C TRP A 323 -76.73 47.69 42.45
N SER A 324 -76.77 46.36 42.59
CA SER A 324 -76.21 45.59 43.70
C SER A 324 -75.22 44.56 43.18
N THR A 325 -74.15 44.26 43.92
CA THR A 325 -73.25 43.14 43.57
C THR A 325 -73.78 41.77 44.03
N LYS A 326 -74.92 41.75 44.73
CA LYS A 326 -75.65 40.54 45.11
C LYS A 326 -76.93 40.41 44.25
N PRO A 327 -77.27 39.21 43.78
CA PRO A 327 -78.52 38.97 43.06
C PRO A 327 -79.74 39.40 43.85
N THR A 328 -80.75 39.90 43.14
CA THR A 328 -82.02 40.37 43.71
C THR A 328 -83.18 39.56 43.13
N THR A 329 -84.13 39.16 43.96
CA THR A 329 -85.27 38.34 43.52
C THR A 329 -86.29 39.17 42.73
N VAL A 330 -86.72 38.66 41.59
CA VAL A 330 -87.83 39.23 40.80
C VAL A 330 -89.14 39.12 41.58
N THR A 331 -89.99 40.14 41.45
CA THR A 331 -91.31 40.22 42.10
C THR A 331 -92.38 40.43 41.03
N ALA A 332 -93.66 40.27 41.36
CA ALA A 332 -94.75 40.40 40.39
C ALA A 332 -94.85 41.80 39.74
N ASP A 333 -94.33 42.83 40.42
CA ASP A 333 -94.23 44.22 39.97
C ASP A 333 -92.90 44.53 39.26
N LYS A 334 -91.89 43.67 39.40
CA LYS A 334 -90.56 43.80 38.78
C LYS A 334 -90.12 42.46 38.20
N ASN A 335 -90.76 42.11 37.08
CA ASN A 335 -90.71 40.79 36.47
C ASN A 335 -89.36 40.44 35.82
N TYR A 336 -88.46 41.41 35.67
CA TYR A 336 -87.18 41.25 35.00
C TYR A 336 -86.01 41.58 35.94
N MET A 337 -85.16 40.61 36.18
CA MET A 337 -83.84 40.79 36.77
C MET A 337 -82.85 41.12 35.67
N TRP A 338 -82.16 42.22 35.84
CA TRP A 338 -81.13 42.71 34.95
C TRP A 338 -79.75 42.52 35.57
N SER A 339 -78.75 42.29 34.74
CA SER A 339 -77.35 42.40 35.16
C SER A 339 -76.47 43.03 34.09
N TYR A 340 -75.38 43.64 34.52
CA TYR A 340 -74.27 43.98 33.66
C TYR A 340 -72.95 43.61 34.34
N ASP A 341 -71.92 43.42 33.53
CA ASP A 341 -70.57 43.11 33.99
C ASP A 341 -69.64 44.28 33.76
N VAL A 342 -68.74 44.50 34.73
CA VAL A 342 -67.51 45.25 34.49
C VAL A 342 -66.39 44.21 34.37
N ILE A 343 -65.91 44.02 33.15
CA ILE A 343 -64.79 43.13 32.84
C ILE A 343 -63.53 43.98 32.86
N THR A 344 -62.61 43.68 33.76
CA THR A 344 -61.29 44.28 33.78
C THR A 344 -60.32 43.32 33.13
N TYR A 345 -59.61 43.78 32.11
CA TYR A 345 -58.60 43.00 31.41
C TYR A 345 -57.23 43.12 32.09
N THR A 346 -56.29 42.25 31.73
CA THR A 346 -54.93 42.24 32.30
C THR A 346 -54.12 43.48 31.95
N ASN A 347 -54.54 44.27 30.95
CA ASN A 347 -53.95 45.56 30.58
C ASN A 347 -54.58 46.77 31.29
N ASP A 348 -55.35 46.53 32.36
CA ASP A 348 -56.05 47.54 33.16
C ASP A 348 -57.10 48.39 32.40
N THR A 349 -57.43 48.02 31.16
CA THR A 349 -58.65 48.51 30.51
C THR A 349 -59.86 47.76 31.04
N SER A 350 -61.02 48.42 31.01
CA SER A 350 -62.27 47.81 31.41
C SER A 350 -63.34 47.95 30.33
N LEU A 351 -64.13 46.90 30.16
CA LEU A 351 -65.36 46.91 29.39
C LEU A 351 -66.53 46.84 30.37
N VAL A 352 -67.43 47.82 30.30
CA VAL A 352 -68.74 47.74 30.93
C VAL A 352 -69.69 47.17 29.88
N THR A 353 -70.26 46.00 30.14
CA THR A 353 -71.24 45.44 29.23
C THR A 353 -72.52 46.26 29.29
N GLU A 354 -73.29 46.24 28.20
CA GLU A 354 -74.65 46.73 28.26
C GLU A 354 -75.45 45.86 29.27
N PRO A 355 -76.31 46.46 30.10
CA PRO A 355 -77.21 45.66 30.93
C PRO A 355 -78.10 44.77 30.08
N ALA A 356 -78.30 43.55 30.55
CA ALA A 356 -79.18 42.57 29.93
C ALA A 356 -80.11 41.96 30.98
N VAL A 357 -81.32 41.60 30.57
CA VAL A 357 -82.20 40.74 31.38
C VAL A 357 -81.53 39.38 31.53
N ILE A 358 -81.29 38.95 32.76
CA ILE A 358 -80.72 37.64 33.08
C ILE A 358 -81.68 36.71 33.83
N GLY A 359 -82.86 37.22 34.15
CA GLY A 359 -83.95 36.41 34.69
C GLY A 359 -85.26 37.13 34.43
N ALA A 360 -86.11 36.53 33.62
CA ALA A 360 -87.50 36.94 33.53
C ALA A 360 -88.32 35.91 34.32
N ARG A 361 -89.32 36.36 35.06
CA ARG A 361 -90.35 35.45 35.56
C ARG A 361 -91.19 34.99 34.36
N GLY A 362 -90.93 33.78 33.85
CA GLY A 362 -91.69 33.19 32.74
C GLY A 362 -92.98 32.50 33.22
N ASP A 363 -94.00 32.46 32.36
CA ASP A 363 -95.28 31.79 32.67
C ASP A 363 -95.27 30.28 32.35
N ASP A 364 -94.34 29.74 31.55
CA ASP A 364 -94.45 28.33 31.08
C ASP A 364 -93.18 27.67 30.50
N GLY A 365 -92.01 28.30 30.58
CA GLY A 365 -90.72 27.59 30.49
C GLY A 365 -90.52 26.66 29.30
N MET A 366 -90.46 27.18 28.07
CA MET A 366 -89.84 26.49 26.92
C MET A 366 -89.18 27.51 26.00
N ASP A 367 -87.86 27.52 25.94
CA ASP A 367 -87.17 27.77 24.67
C ASP A 367 -85.73 27.24 24.70
N ALA A 368 -85.37 26.44 23.70
CA ALA A 368 -83.99 26.07 23.41
C ALA A 368 -83.83 26.10 21.88
N ASP A 369 -83.32 27.22 21.39
CA ASP A 369 -82.95 27.43 19.99
C ASP A 369 -81.88 26.39 19.57
N THR A 370 -82.25 25.49 18.68
CA THR A 370 -81.42 24.38 18.17
C THR A 370 -80.83 24.66 16.77
N THR A 371 -81.10 25.84 16.20
CA THR A 371 -80.77 26.16 14.80
C THR A 371 -79.26 26.35 14.60
N GLY A 372 -78.60 27.10 15.48
CA GLY A 372 -77.17 27.40 15.37
C GLY A 372 -76.24 26.18 15.55
N ILE A 373 -76.67 25.16 16.31
CA ILE A 373 -75.91 23.92 16.50
C ILE A 373 -75.87 23.10 15.20
N THR A 374 -76.94 23.15 14.40
CA THR A 374 -77.05 22.39 13.15
C THR A 374 -76.11 22.93 12.07
N GLU A 375 -76.03 24.25 11.91
CA GLU A 375 -75.15 24.87 10.91
C GLU A 375 -73.65 24.66 11.21
N ALA A 376 -73.27 24.74 12.48
CA ALA A 376 -71.89 24.48 12.91
C ALA A 376 -71.49 23.02 12.65
N LEU A 377 -72.41 22.08 12.87
CA LEU A 377 -72.18 20.66 12.61
C LEU A 377 -72.00 20.36 11.12
N ASP A 378 -72.75 21.02 10.24
CA ASP A 378 -72.63 20.81 8.79
C ASP A 378 -71.35 21.43 8.20
N LYS A 379 -70.89 22.58 8.71
CA LYS A 379 -69.55 23.11 8.36
C LYS A 379 -68.43 22.17 8.79
N ALA A 380 -68.51 21.65 10.02
CA ALA A 380 -67.52 20.69 10.52
C ALA A 380 -67.46 19.41 9.68
N LYS A 381 -68.61 18.91 9.20
CA LYS A 381 -68.65 17.76 8.26
C LYS A 381 -68.01 18.08 6.90
N GLN A 382 -68.23 19.28 6.36
CA GLN A 382 -67.61 19.70 5.10
C GLN A 382 -66.09 19.82 5.22
N GLU A 383 -65.61 20.45 6.29
CA GLU A 383 -64.16 20.55 6.58
C GLU A 383 -63.54 19.17 6.78
N LEU A 384 -64.22 18.26 7.49
CA LEU A 384 -63.76 16.88 7.66
C LEU A 384 -63.68 16.14 6.32
N THR A 385 -64.67 16.33 5.44
CA THR A 385 -64.69 15.72 4.10
C THR A 385 -63.55 16.24 3.24
N ALA A 386 -63.28 17.55 3.27
CA ALA A 386 -62.17 18.16 2.55
C ALA A 386 -60.81 17.69 3.06
N LEU A 387 -60.67 17.56 4.39
CA LEU A 387 -59.47 17.01 5.01
C LEU A 387 -59.23 15.55 4.59
N SER A 388 -60.29 14.72 4.57
CA SER A 388 -60.20 13.34 4.10
C SER A 388 -59.71 13.26 2.65
N ALA A 389 -60.24 14.10 1.75
CA ALA A 389 -59.80 14.13 0.36
C ALA A 389 -58.31 14.55 0.21
N ASN A 390 -57.86 15.52 1.02
CA ASN A 390 -56.45 15.93 1.02
C ASN A 390 -55.53 14.81 1.53
N ILE A 391 -55.94 14.07 2.56
CA ILE A 391 -55.19 12.92 3.09
C ILE A 391 -55.08 11.83 2.02
N GLU A 392 -56.16 11.52 1.30
CA GLU A 392 -56.14 10.54 0.21
C GLU A 392 -55.19 10.96 -0.91
N LYS A 393 -55.21 12.23 -1.31
CA LYS A 393 -54.29 12.76 -2.31
C LYS A 393 -52.82 12.64 -1.87
N VAL A 394 -52.49 13.07 -0.64
CA VAL A 394 -51.12 13.00 -0.12
C VAL A 394 -50.63 11.54 -0.06
N ARG A 395 -51.50 10.61 0.33
CA ARG A 395 -51.19 9.17 0.34
C ARG A 395 -50.89 8.68 -1.07
N ASP A 396 -51.71 9.04 -2.05
CA ASP A 396 -51.57 8.56 -3.42
C ASP A 396 -50.33 9.14 -4.10
N ASP A 397 -50.04 10.44 -3.90
CA ASP A 397 -48.80 11.10 -4.35
C ASP A 397 -47.56 10.45 -3.70
N SER A 398 -47.63 10.12 -2.40
CA SER A 398 -46.56 9.43 -1.69
C SER A 398 -46.34 8.01 -2.23
N LEU A 399 -47.42 7.27 -2.52
CA LEU A 399 -47.34 5.94 -3.12
C LEU A 399 -46.73 5.98 -4.53
N ALA A 400 -47.07 6.99 -5.33
CA ALA A 400 -46.48 7.20 -6.65
C ALA A 400 -44.98 7.51 -6.55
N ALA A 401 -44.58 8.43 -5.68
CA ALA A 401 -43.17 8.77 -5.45
C ALA A 401 -42.35 7.55 -4.98
N VAL A 402 -42.89 6.73 -4.08
CA VAL A 402 -42.24 5.48 -3.64
C VAL A 402 -42.09 4.49 -4.79
N LYS A 403 -43.08 4.39 -5.68
CA LYS A 403 -43.02 3.50 -6.85
C LYS A 403 -41.94 3.95 -7.84
N GLU A 404 -41.83 5.25 -8.09
CA GLU A 404 -40.77 5.83 -8.93
C GLU A 404 -39.39 5.61 -8.31
N ALA A 405 -39.23 5.88 -7.01
CA ALA A 405 -37.98 5.64 -6.29
C ALA A 405 -37.57 4.15 -6.36
N LYS A 406 -38.53 3.24 -6.23
CA LYS A 406 -38.27 1.79 -6.37
C LYS A 406 -37.80 1.43 -7.78
N GLN A 407 -38.38 2.02 -8.82
CA GLN A 407 -37.98 1.78 -10.20
C GLN A 407 -36.57 2.34 -10.51
N GLN A 408 -36.26 3.52 -9.99
CA GLN A 408 -34.91 4.08 -10.08
C GLN A 408 -33.90 3.20 -9.37
N LEU A 409 -34.22 2.70 -8.17
CA LEU A 409 -33.36 1.79 -7.42
C LEU A 409 -33.10 0.48 -8.19
N THR A 410 -34.11 -0.08 -8.85
CA THR A 410 -33.93 -1.25 -9.71
C THR A 410 -32.99 -0.95 -10.87
N THR A 411 -33.16 0.19 -11.54
CA THR A 411 -32.29 0.60 -12.66
C THR A 411 -30.84 0.73 -12.20
N VAL A 412 -30.60 1.39 -11.07
CA VAL A 412 -29.26 1.54 -10.48
C VAL A 412 -28.65 0.17 -10.12
N ALA A 413 -29.46 -0.77 -9.63
CA ALA A 413 -28.98 -2.12 -9.32
C ALA A 413 -28.57 -2.90 -10.58
N ASP A 414 -29.34 -2.77 -11.67
CA ASP A 414 -29.04 -3.40 -12.96
C ASP A 414 -27.78 -2.80 -13.61
N ASP A 415 -27.65 -1.47 -13.57
CA ASP A 415 -26.45 -0.75 -14.04
C ASP A 415 -25.20 -1.17 -13.25
N LEU A 416 -25.32 -1.27 -11.92
CA LEU A 416 -24.22 -1.72 -11.06
C LEU A 416 -23.85 -3.18 -11.33
N SER A 417 -24.83 -4.04 -11.59
CA SER A 417 -24.58 -5.44 -11.96
C SER A 417 -23.83 -5.54 -13.29
N THR A 418 -24.25 -4.74 -14.28
CA THR A 418 -23.60 -4.67 -15.59
C THR A 418 -22.17 -4.16 -15.48
N ALA A 419 -21.96 -3.05 -14.77
CA ALA A 419 -20.64 -2.48 -14.53
C ALA A 419 -19.70 -3.46 -13.81
N LYS A 420 -20.24 -4.25 -12.86
CA LYS A 420 -19.48 -5.31 -12.17
C LYS A 420 -19.03 -6.39 -13.16
N THR A 421 -19.92 -6.86 -14.03
CA THR A 421 -19.58 -7.86 -15.05
C THR A 421 -18.55 -7.35 -16.05
N ASP A 422 -18.70 -6.11 -16.52
CA ASP A 422 -17.75 -5.50 -17.45
C ASP A 422 -16.36 -5.34 -16.81
N LEU A 423 -16.31 -4.94 -15.54
CA LEU A 423 -15.05 -4.85 -14.80
C LEU A 423 -14.41 -6.23 -14.62
N GLN A 424 -15.18 -7.26 -14.30
CA GLN A 424 -14.69 -8.64 -14.19
C GLN A 424 -14.09 -9.12 -15.53
N ASN A 425 -14.78 -8.86 -16.64
CA ASN A 425 -14.30 -9.22 -17.97
C ASN A 425 -13.00 -8.48 -18.34
N ALA A 426 -12.93 -7.18 -18.04
CA ALA A 426 -11.73 -6.36 -18.27
C ALA A 426 -10.54 -6.86 -17.46
N VAL A 427 -10.75 -7.21 -16.18
CA VAL A 427 -9.72 -7.78 -15.31
C VAL A 427 -9.21 -9.12 -15.84
N SER A 428 -10.10 -10.03 -16.25
CA SER A 428 -9.71 -11.32 -16.84
C SER A 428 -8.92 -11.16 -18.15
N ALA A 429 -9.27 -10.18 -18.98
CA ALA A 429 -8.53 -9.88 -20.21
C ALA A 429 -7.12 -9.35 -19.91
N VAL A 430 -6.99 -8.47 -18.91
CA VAL A 430 -5.68 -7.96 -18.45
C VAL A 430 -4.83 -9.09 -17.87
N ASP A 431 -5.42 -9.98 -17.06
CA ASP A 431 -4.71 -11.11 -16.46
C ASP A 431 -4.18 -12.10 -17.52
N THR A 432 -4.99 -12.38 -18.54
CA THR A 432 -4.58 -13.19 -19.70
C THR A 432 -3.40 -12.52 -20.42
N LYS A 433 -3.47 -11.20 -20.66
CA LYS A 433 -2.40 -10.45 -21.33
C LYS A 433 -1.12 -10.43 -20.50
N ALA A 434 -1.22 -10.29 -19.18
CA ALA A 434 -0.08 -10.33 -18.26
C ALA A 434 0.58 -11.71 -18.25
N THR A 435 -0.22 -12.78 -18.26
CA THR A 435 0.27 -14.16 -18.34
C THR A 435 1.03 -14.42 -19.64
N ASN A 436 0.48 -13.99 -20.78
CA ASN A 436 1.15 -14.11 -22.07
C ASN A 436 2.46 -13.32 -22.12
N LEU A 437 2.45 -12.06 -21.67
CA LEU A 437 3.68 -11.24 -21.60
C LEU A 437 4.77 -11.87 -20.72
N LYS A 438 4.38 -12.50 -19.61
CA LYS A 438 5.31 -13.23 -18.75
C LYS A 438 5.94 -14.42 -19.47
N SER A 439 5.14 -15.17 -20.24
CA SER A 439 5.63 -16.28 -21.06
C SER A 439 6.60 -15.80 -22.15
N ASP A 440 6.22 -14.76 -22.89
CA ASP A 440 7.05 -14.17 -23.94
C ASP A 440 8.38 -13.65 -23.38
N LEU A 441 8.35 -13.00 -22.21
CA LEU A 441 9.56 -12.52 -21.54
C LEU A 441 10.47 -13.67 -21.09
N SER A 442 9.88 -14.77 -20.59
CA SER A 442 10.65 -15.98 -20.25
C SER A 442 11.31 -16.60 -21.47
N GLN A 443 10.61 -16.68 -22.61
CA GLN A 443 11.18 -17.18 -23.86
C GLN A 443 12.32 -16.27 -24.35
N ALA A 444 12.09 -14.96 -24.38
CA ALA A 444 13.11 -13.99 -24.79
C ALA A 444 14.37 -14.06 -23.92
N LYS A 445 14.22 -14.28 -22.61
CA LYS A 445 15.36 -14.47 -21.69
C LYS A 445 16.13 -15.75 -22.00
N GLN A 446 15.43 -16.84 -22.33
CA GLN A 446 16.06 -18.11 -22.72
C GLN A 446 16.80 -17.97 -24.05
N ASP A 447 16.20 -17.34 -25.05
CA ASP A 447 16.80 -17.10 -26.35
C ASP A 447 18.07 -16.24 -26.23
N LEU A 448 18.02 -15.19 -25.40
CA LEU A 448 19.19 -14.34 -25.13
C LEU A 448 20.32 -15.12 -24.45
N THR A 449 19.98 -16.02 -23.52
CA THR A 449 20.96 -16.88 -22.85
C THR A 449 21.63 -17.84 -23.84
N ASN A 450 20.83 -18.45 -24.73
CA ASN A 450 21.33 -19.33 -25.77
C ASN A 450 22.26 -18.57 -26.75
N GLN A 451 21.88 -17.35 -27.17
CA GLN A 451 22.72 -16.52 -28.03
C GLN A 451 24.04 -16.13 -27.34
N ALA A 452 24.02 -15.79 -26.05
CA ALA A 452 25.22 -15.49 -25.29
C ALA A 452 26.18 -16.68 -25.22
N GLN A 453 25.67 -17.89 -25.00
CA GLN A 453 26.47 -19.12 -25.01
C GLN A 453 27.08 -19.41 -26.39
N GLN A 454 26.31 -19.20 -27.47
CA GLN A 454 26.81 -19.36 -28.83
C GLN A 454 27.91 -18.36 -29.17
N LEU A 455 27.75 -17.09 -28.78
CA LEU A 455 28.77 -16.05 -28.96
C LEU A 455 30.05 -16.39 -28.18
N GLN A 456 29.93 -16.89 -26.95
CA GLN A 456 31.09 -17.32 -26.17
C GLN A 456 31.82 -18.50 -26.85
N ALA A 457 31.09 -19.46 -27.39
CA ALA A 457 31.67 -20.59 -28.13
C ALA A 457 32.38 -20.12 -29.41
N GLN A 458 31.78 -19.18 -30.14
CA GLN A 458 32.40 -18.56 -31.32
C GLN A 458 33.67 -17.79 -30.96
N ALA A 459 33.67 -17.02 -29.87
CA ALA A 459 34.85 -16.29 -29.39
C ALA A 459 36.01 -17.26 -29.04
N ASN A 460 35.69 -18.37 -28.38
CA ASN A 460 36.69 -19.41 -28.05
C ASN A 460 37.25 -20.05 -29.33
N ALA A 461 36.39 -20.39 -30.29
CA ALA A 461 36.82 -20.94 -31.58
C ALA A 461 37.70 -19.96 -32.38
N GLN A 462 37.39 -18.66 -32.33
CA GLN A 462 38.18 -17.61 -32.97
C GLN A 462 39.58 -17.47 -32.34
N SER A 463 39.67 -17.58 -31.01
CA SER A 463 40.95 -17.58 -30.30
C SER A 463 41.82 -18.77 -30.71
N GLU A 464 41.23 -19.97 -30.78
CA GLU A 464 41.93 -21.18 -31.22
C GLU A 464 42.40 -21.08 -32.68
N LEU A 465 41.54 -20.56 -33.56
CA LEU A 465 41.90 -20.33 -34.96
C LEU A 465 43.08 -19.35 -35.08
N THR A 466 43.09 -18.29 -34.27
CA THR A 466 44.18 -17.30 -34.23
C THR A 466 45.50 -17.96 -33.84
N ASN A 467 45.50 -18.83 -32.82
CA ASN A 467 46.69 -19.59 -32.41
C ASN A 467 47.19 -20.53 -33.52
N ARG A 468 46.27 -21.25 -34.17
CA ARG A 468 46.62 -22.15 -35.28
C ARG A 468 47.20 -21.41 -36.47
N VAL A 469 46.65 -20.25 -36.83
CA VAL A 469 47.19 -19.40 -37.89
C VAL A 469 48.62 -18.97 -37.56
N SER A 470 48.86 -18.50 -36.34
CA SER A 470 50.21 -18.10 -35.91
C SER A 470 51.22 -19.26 -35.97
N LEU A 471 50.80 -20.47 -35.60
CA LEU A 471 51.64 -21.67 -35.71
C LEU A 471 51.97 -22.00 -37.18
N VAL A 472 50.96 -21.94 -38.06
CA VAL A 472 51.13 -22.17 -39.50
C VAL A 472 52.09 -21.15 -40.10
N GLU A 473 51.95 -19.86 -39.76
CA GLU A 473 52.88 -18.81 -40.19
C GLU A 473 54.32 -19.15 -39.79
N LYS A 474 54.55 -19.52 -38.53
CA LYS A 474 55.87 -19.92 -38.03
C LYS A 474 56.44 -21.14 -38.76
N THR A 475 55.61 -22.15 -39.03
CA THR A 475 56.03 -23.34 -39.79
C THR A 475 56.34 -23.00 -41.25
N ALA A 476 55.54 -22.12 -41.88
CA ALA A 476 55.76 -21.67 -43.25
C ALA A 476 57.07 -20.88 -43.38
N ASP A 477 57.36 -19.99 -42.44
CA ASP A 477 58.63 -19.23 -42.40
C ASP A 477 59.85 -20.14 -42.21
N GLY A 478 59.74 -21.13 -41.32
CA GLY A 478 60.77 -22.16 -41.15
C GLY A 478 61.02 -22.94 -42.44
N THR A 479 59.94 -23.40 -43.09
CA THR A 479 60.02 -24.13 -44.37
C THR A 479 60.67 -23.28 -45.46
N LYS A 480 60.28 -22.00 -45.58
CA LYS A 480 60.86 -21.05 -46.52
C LYS A 480 62.37 -20.88 -46.30
N THR A 481 62.81 -20.84 -45.05
CA THR A 481 64.23 -20.77 -44.67
C THR A 481 64.98 -22.03 -45.12
N THR A 482 64.47 -23.22 -44.79
CA THR A 482 65.08 -24.49 -45.19
C THR A 482 65.14 -24.64 -46.72
N VAL A 483 64.10 -24.26 -47.45
CA VAL A 483 64.08 -24.28 -48.92
C VAL A 483 65.13 -23.33 -49.51
N SER A 484 65.32 -22.16 -48.91
CA SER A 484 66.36 -21.20 -49.31
C SER A 484 67.77 -21.78 -49.12
N GLU A 485 68.02 -22.46 -47.99
CA GLU A 485 69.29 -23.14 -47.71
C GLU A 485 69.55 -24.31 -48.65
N LEU A 486 68.54 -25.17 -48.88
CA LEU A 486 68.64 -26.26 -49.84
C LEU A 486 68.93 -25.75 -51.25
N SER A 487 68.30 -24.65 -51.67
CA SER A 487 68.56 -24.04 -52.98
C SER A 487 70.01 -23.59 -53.13
N LYS A 488 70.61 -23.01 -52.07
CA LYS A 488 72.04 -22.66 -52.05
C LYS A 488 72.93 -23.91 -52.15
N THR A 489 72.62 -24.97 -51.40
CA THR A 489 73.37 -26.24 -51.43
C THR A 489 73.29 -26.90 -52.81
N VAL A 490 72.11 -26.97 -53.42
CA VAL A 490 71.93 -27.53 -54.78
C VAL A 490 72.72 -26.72 -55.81
N ALA A 491 72.70 -25.39 -55.72
CA ALA A 491 73.49 -24.53 -56.60
C ALA A 491 75.00 -24.78 -56.45
N GLN A 492 75.48 -24.98 -55.21
CA GLN A 492 76.89 -25.31 -54.96
C GLN A 492 77.25 -26.70 -55.51
N ASN A 493 76.42 -27.72 -55.23
CA ASN A 493 76.62 -29.06 -55.77
C ASN A 493 76.66 -29.06 -57.31
N GLY A 494 75.84 -28.23 -57.98
CA GLY A 494 75.89 -28.06 -59.43
C GLY A 494 77.23 -27.53 -59.93
N LYS A 495 77.83 -26.56 -59.21
CA LYS A 495 79.18 -26.06 -59.52
C LYS A 495 80.25 -27.13 -59.30
N ASP A 496 80.14 -27.87 -58.19
CA ASP A 496 81.09 -28.93 -57.84
C ASP A 496 81.06 -30.06 -58.87
N ILE A 497 79.87 -30.49 -59.31
CA ILE A 497 79.70 -31.47 -60.39
C ILE A 497 80.36 -30.98 -61.67
N THR A 498 80.12 -29.72 -62.07
CA THR A 498 80.73 -29.13 -63.27
C THR A 498 82.27 -29.16 -63.19
N SER A 499 82.83 -28.85 -62.02
CA SER A 499 84.27 -28.92 -61.76
C SER A 499 84.82 -30.35 -61.86
N VAL A 500 84.13 -31.33 -61.27
CA VAL A 500 84.50 -32.75 -61.36
C VAL A 500 84.43 -33.23 -62.81
N THR A 501 83.37 -32.90 -63.56
CA THR A 501 83.23 -33.24 -64.98
C THR A 501 84.41 -32.69 -65.79
N ALA A 502 84.80 -31.44 -65.56
CA ALA A 502 85.95 -30.83 -66.23
C ALA A 502 87.26 -31.58 -65.91
N ARG A 503 87.51 -31.89 -64.64
CA ARG A 503 88.70 -32.66 -64.21
C ARG A 503 88.72 -34.07 -64.79
N THR A 504 87.59 -34.76 -64.84
CA THR A 504 87.47 -36.08 -65.47
C THR A 504 87.80 -35.98 -66.96
N LYS A 505 87.29 -34.97 -67.66
CA LYS A 505 87.60 -34.76 -69.08
C LYS A 505 89.10 -34.56 -69.32
N THR A 506 89.77 -33.78 -68.47
CA THR A 506 91.23 -33.62 -68.51
C THR A 506 91.95 -34.96 -68.36
N VAL A 507 91.55 -35.78 -67.38
CA VAL A 507 92.14 -37.12 -67.17
C VAL A 507 91.90 -38.04 -68.37
N GLU A 508 90.70 -38.01 -68.95
CA GLU A 508 90.39 -38.79 -70.17
C GLU A 508 91.27 -38.38 -71.36
N ASP A 509 91.47 -37.06 -71.55
CA ASP A 509 92.34 -36.53 -72.60
C ASP A 509 93.82 -36.91 -72.37
N ASP A 510 94.31 -36.78 -71.13
CA ASP A 510 95.67 -37.19 -70.75
C ASP A 510 95.89 -38.69 -70.95
N LEU A 511 94.90 -39.52 -70.61
CA LEU A 511 94.95 -40.97 -70.80
C LEU A 511 94.95 -41.34 -72.29
N ALA A 512 94.15 -40.66 -73.12
CA ALA A 512 94.14 -40.85 -74.56
C ALA A 512 95.49 -40.45 -75.20
N GLY A 513 96.07 -39.35 -74.75
CA GLY A 513 97.43 -38.92 -75.12
C GLY A 513 98.48 -39.96 -74.73
N THR A 514 98.46 -40.43 -73.49
CA THR A 514 99.35 -41.49 -72.99
C THR A 514 99.23 -42.78 -73.80
N LYS A 515 98.00 -43.20 -74.14
CA LYS A 515 97.75 -44.37 -74.98
C LYS A 515 98.38 -44.21 -76.36
N THR A 516 98.27 -43.02 -76.97
CA THR A 516 98.89 -42.69 -78.25
C THR A 516 100.42 -42.78 -78.18
N THR A 517 101.02 -42.15 -77.16
CA THR A 517 102.47 -42.23 -76.90
C THR A 517 102.93 -43.67 -76.71
N LEU A 518 102.21 -44.47 -75.92
CA LEU A 518 102.54 -45.87 -75.69
C LEU A 518 102.47 -46.70 -76.98
N SER A 519 101.48 -46.44 -77.86
CA SER A 519 101.41 -47.07 -79.19
C SER A 519 102.62 -46.70 -80.06
N GLN A 520 103.04 -45.43 -80.09
CA GLN A 520 104.22 -44.99 -80.83
C GLN A 520 105.52 -45.61 -80.28
N VAL A 521 105.67 -45.66 -78.95
CA VAL A 521 106.80 -46.33 -78.28
C VAL A 521 106.82 -47.82 -78.64
N LYS A 522 105.68 -48.50 -78.63
CA LYS A 522 105.57 -49.89 -79.05
C LYS A 522 106.03 -50.09 -80.50
N THR A 523 105.52 -49.30 -81.44
CA THR A 523 105.96 -49.36 -82.85
C THR A 523 107.46 -49.11 -83.00
N THR A 524 108.02 -48.17 -82.24
CA THR A 524 109.46 -47.86 -82.23
C THR A 524 110.28 -49.02 -81.67
N ALA A 525 109.83 -49.63 -80.57
CA ALA A 525 110.46 -50.80 -79.97
C ALA A 525 110.42 -52.00 -80.94
N ASP A 526 109.27 -52.31 -81.53
CA ASP A 526 109.11 -53.38 -82.53
C ASP A 526 110.03 -53.16 -83.74
N SER A 527 110.11 -51.93 -84.26
CA SER A 527 111.01 -51.57 -85.37
C SER A 527 112.49 -51.70 -84.98
N THR A 528 112.84 -51.33 -83.75
CA THR A 528 114.21 -51.47 -83.23
C THR A 528 114.57 -52.94 -83.08
N SER A 529 113.69 -53.78 -82.52
CA SER A 529 113.87 -55.22 -82.42
C SER A 529 114.08 -55.87 -83.79
N GLN A 530 113.31 -55.48 -84.81
CA GLN A 530 113.50 -55.96 -86.19
C GLN A 530 114.87 -55.54 -86.76
N LYS A 531 115.29 -54.28 -86.58
CA LYS A 531 116.62 -53.81 -86.99
C LYS A 531 117.74 -54.54 -86.29
N THR A 532 117.62 -54.78 -84.98
CA THR A 532 118.59 -55.56 -84.20
C THR A 532 118.70 -56.99 -84.73
N ALA A 533 117.57 -57.66 -84.99
CA ALA A 533 117.56 -59.00 -85.59
C ALA A 533 118.20 -59.02 -87.00
N ALA A 534 117.97 -57.98 -87.80
CA ALA A 534 118.61 -57.83 -89.11
C ALA A 534 120.13 -57.62 -89.00
N LEU A 535 120.58 -56.78 -88.05
CA LEU A 535 122.00 -56.58 -87.75
C LEU A 535 122.66 -57.87 -87.26
N GLU A 536 122.01 -58.61 -86.36
CA GLU A 536 122.49 -59.91 -85.85
C GLU A 536 122.63 -60.93 -86.98
N THR A 537 121.64 -60.99 -87.89
CA THR A 537 121.71 -61.84 -89.08
C THR A 537 122.84 -61.42 -90.02
N GLY A 538 123.04 -60.11 -90.24
CA GLY A 538 124.12 -59.56 -91.05
C GLY A 538 125.51 -59.83 -90.46
N LEU A 539 125.67 -59.68 -89.14
CA LEU A 539 126.90 -60.02 -88.40
C LEU A 539 127.21 -61.52 -88.50
N ASN A 540 126.20 -62.38 -88.34
CA ASN A 540 126.36 -63.83 -88.53
C ASN A 540 126.79 -64.18 -89.97
N GLY A 541 126.29 -63.44 -90.96
CA GLY A 541 126.73 -63.53 -92.35
C GLY A 541 128.21 -63.18 -92.54
N LEU A 542 128.70 -62.09 -91.93
CA LEU A 542 130.12 -61.72 -91.97
C LEU A 542 131.03 -62.73 -91.27
N SER A 543 130.56 -63.36 -90.17
CA SER A 543 131.33 -64.41 -89.49
C SER A 543 131.38 -65.74 -90.23
N GLY A 544 130.54 -65.94 -91.25
CA GLY A 544 130.54 -67.14 -92.09
C GLY A 544 131.49 -67.07 -93.30
N GLU A 545 132.06 -65.89 -93.59
CA GLU A 545 132.94 -65.66 -94.74
C GLU A 545 134.44 -65.49 -94.40
N VAL A 546 134.87 -65.85 -93.18
CA VAL A 546 136.31 -65.82 -92.79
C VAL A 546 136.79 -67.14 -92.22
#